data_AF-A0A222EP05-F1
#
_entry.id   AF-A0A222EP05-F1
#
_cell.length_a   1.000
_cell.length_b   1.000
_cell.length_c   1.000
_cell.angle_alpha   90.00
_cell.angle_beta   90.00
_cell.angle_gamma   90.00
#
_symmetry.space_group_name_H-M   'P 1'
#
loop_
_entity.id
_entity.type
_entity.pdbx_description
1 polymer ?
#
loop_
_entity_poly.entity_id
_entity_poly.type
_entity_poly.pdbx_seq_one_letter_code
_entity_poly.pdbx_strand_id
1 'polypeptide(L)'
;MEANKIYEDLVKNLANSFKSEEIKVRSLENDSLREQLITLVNDLLKLEIDDNSSFNNIKWSHVFGKGLVNLFKQKIKFEKPDNKTLEDILSDLVFYQTFCFNNFNVERDVLNRVEDFDEKLIKELAFIPKEVREQFSNKIEVEPEIVDKEKEKPNTGNEDNFKSAGFNHNNVKPHPFQDQRFYPYNYKPKYMKLIKHILIGFVLTFVISFIVLSLLLNIGSKTIDSVDQFKSWGFKDDFIEKYNKTYTDFKWTLSYSFLITPLLSLAGMFNLVFLILICTSVIYYLVTPPKNYRDQFTFSYIMLIVLVIVVFSTCYNLWNIFKYAFGDASITTASIASVLGVNVMGINNVDDLLKWYNDNKDAINNMNNSLNNELPYGAIKALFWIFFIVSVVIIGFSVFIVVINPKRDKEKVMKAMQEYEKYISSAMQGQSYEMDSSIYEPEEEVNEFIRKRKERIDGKKEKKDKKDNNE
;
A
#
# COMPACT_ATOMS: atom_id res chain seq x y z
N MET A 1 -3.49 -19.11 29.00
CA MET A 1 -4.33 -20.20 29.57
C MET A 1 -5.73 -20.18 28.94
N GLU A 2 -6.29 -19.01 28.65
CA GLU A 2 -7.60 -18.83 28.02
C GLU A 2 -7.65 -19.23 26.52
N ALA A 3 -6.65 -18.83 25.72
CA ALA A 3 -6.58 -19.16 24.28
C ALA A 3 -6.57 -20.68 24.00
N ASN A 4 -5.82 -21.47 24.78
CA ASN A 4 -5.80 -22.93 24.65
C ASN A 4 -7.15 -23.59 25.00
N LYS A 5 -7.91 -23.01 25.94
CA LYS A 5 -9.23 -23.51 26.29
C LYS A 5 -10.23 -23.27 25.17
N ILE A 6 -10.25 -22.06 24.61
CA ILE A 6 -11.06 -21.72 23.43
C ILE A 6 -10.68 -22.61 22.24
N TYR A 7 -9.38 -22.84 22.04
CA TYR A 7 -8.88 -23.75 21.02
C TYR A 7 -9.40 -25.18 21.21
N GLU A 8 -9.35 -25.72 22.42
CA GLU A 8 -9.89 -27.03 22.75
C GLU A 8 -11.40 -27.13 22.47
N ASP A 9 -12.17 -26.10 22.83
CA ASP A 9 -13.61 -26.07 22.62
C ASP A 9 -13.96 -26.02 21.11
N LEU A 10 -13.23 -25.23 20.31
CA LEU A 10 -13.35 -25.21 18.85
C LEU A 10 -13.07 -26.58 18.23
N VAL A 11 -12.00 -27.24 18.66
CA VAL A 11 -11.63 -28.58 18.19
C VAL A 11 -12.73 -29.59 18.50
N LYS A 12 -13.29 -29.60 19.72
CA LYS A 12 -14.39 -30.50 20.10
C LYS A 12 -15.64 -30.27 19.25
N ASN A 13 -16.03 -29.02 19.07
CA ASN A 13 -17.22 -28.66 18.28
C ASN A 13 -17.06 -29.10 16.83
N LEU A 14 -15.88 -28.88 16.22
CA LEU A 14 -15.59 -29.38 14.87
C LEU A 14 -15.59 -30.91 14.81
N ALA A 15 -14.96 -31.61 15.76
CA ALA A 15 -14.96 -33.08 15.78
C ALA A 15 -16.39 -33.66 15.86
N ASN A 16 -17.23 -33.11 16.73
CA ASN A 16 -18.62 -33.55 16.89
C ASN A 16 -19.49 -33.18 15.68
N SER A 17 -19.16 -32.09 14.97
CA SER A 17 -19.79 -31.75 13.68
C SER A 17 -19.53 -32.78 12.60
N PHE A 18 -18.30 -33.31 12.52
CA PHE A 18 -17.94 -34.37 11.57
C PHE A 18 -18.52 -35.74 11.95
N LYS A 19 -18.75 -35.99 13.25
CA LYS A 19 -19.44 -37.20 13.72
C LYS A 19 -20.94 -37.18 13.44
N SER A 20 -21.58 -36.01 13.49
CA SER A 20 -23.01 -35.87 13.22
C SER A 20 -23.31 -35.95 11.73
N GLU A 21 -23.89 -37.06 11.29
CA GLU A 21 -24.38 -37.23 9.91
C GLU A 21 -25.38 -36.14 9.51
N GLU A 22 -26.22 -35.72 10.44
CA GLU A 22 -27.20 -34.67 10.22
C GLU A 22 -26.55 -33.31 9.92
N ILE A 23 -25.56 -32.90 10.72
CA ILE A 23 -24.81 -31.65 10.48
C ILE A 23 -24.05 -31.73 9.17
N LYS A 24 -23.44 -32.88 8.86
CA LYS A 24 -22.74 -33.11 7.59
C LYS A 24 -23.68 -32.94 6.39
N VAL A 25 -24.81 -33.64 6.36
CA VAL A 25 -25.78 -33.54 5.25
C VAL A 25 -26.32 -32.11 5.14
N ARG A 26 -26.74 -31.51 6.26
CA ARG A 26 -27.28 -30.15 6.27
C ARG A 26 -26.24 -29.10 5.86
N SER A 27 -24.95 -29.33 6.11
CA SER A 27 -23.88 -28.41 5.66
C SER A 27 -23.62 -28.48 4.13
N LEU A 28 -24.07 -29.54 3.47
CA LEU A 28 -24.08 -29.62 2.00
C LEU A 28 -25.23 -28.80 1.40
N GLU A 29 -26.31 -28.60 2.13
CA GLU A 29 -27.53 -27.94 1.64
C GLU A 29 -27.66 -26.48 2.14
N ASN A 30 -27.13 -26.18 3.32
CA ASN A 30 -27.20 -24.87 3.95
C ASN A 30 -25.83 -24.17 3.89
N ASP A 31 -25.73 -23.14 3.05
CA ASP A 31 -24.49 -22.37 2.88
C ASP A 31 -24.09 -21.61 4.15
N SER A 32 -25.04 -21.17 4.99
CA SER A 32 -24.73 -20.50 6.26
C SER A 32 -24.06 -21.44 7.27
N LEU A 33 -24.50 -22.71 7.35
CA LEU A 33 -23.83 -23.71 8.18
C LEU A 33 -22.43 -24.03 7.66
N ARG A 34 -22.26 -24.07 6.33
CA ARG A 34 -20.96 -24.29 5.69
C ARG A 34 -19.97 -23.17 6.01
N GLU A 35 -20.39 -21.92 5.90
CA GLU A 35 -19.56 -20.76 6.22
C GLU A 35 -19.15 -20.72 7.70
N GLN A 36 -20.04 -21.12 8.60
CA GLN A 36 -19.71 -21.21 10.02
C GLN A 36 -18.64 -22.28 10.29
N LEU A 37 -18.75 -23.47 9.69
CA LEU A 37 -17.71 -24.51 9.81
C LEU A 37 -16.35 -24.06 9.27
N ILE A 38 -16.33 -23.32 8.15
CA ILE A 38 -15.10 -22.72 7.60
C ILE A 38 -14.53 -21.66 8.55
N THR A 39 -15.40 -20.85 9.16
CA THR A 39 -15.01 -19.81 10.13
C THR A 39 -14.33 -20.42 11.36
N LEU A 40 -14.88 -21.49 11.93
CA LEU A 40 -14.25 -22.19 13.07
C LEU A 40 -12.84 -22.71 12.70
N VAL A 41 -12.62 -23.20 11.48
CA VAL A 41 -11.28 -23.64 11.02
C VAL A 41 -10.32 -22.47 10.84
N ASN A 42 -10.80 -21.32 10.33
CA ASN A 42 -9.98 -20.10 10.24
C ASN A 42 -9.61 -19.55 11.63
N ASP A 43 -10.50 -19.68 12.61
CA ASP A 43 -10.24 -19.27 13.99
C ASP A 43 -9.22 -20.20 14.67
N LEU A 44 -9.29 -21.53 14.43
CA LEU A 44 -8.22 -22.45 14.83
C LEU A 44 -6.87 -22.05 14.23
N LEU A 45 -6.84 -21.71 12.93
CA LEU A 45 -5.61 -21.30 12.24
C LEU A 45 -5.00 -20.05 12.85
N LYS A 46 -5.83 -19.09 13.29
CA LYS A 46 -5.35 -17.90 13.99
C LYS A 46 -4.71 -18.26 15.33
N LEU A 47 -5.42 -19.02 16.18
CA LEU A 47 -4.94 -19.41 17.51
C LEU A 47 -3.65 -20.24 17.45
N GLU A 48 -3.44 -21.02 16.39
CA GLU A 48 -2.22 -21.78 16.15
C GLU A 48 -1.01 -20.94 15.73
N ILE A 49 -1.25 -19.81 15.05
CA ILE A 49 -0.20 -18.91 14.53
C ILE A 49 0.13 -17.83 15.57
N ASP A 50 -0.88 -17.19 16.14
CA ASP A 50 -0.71 -16.02 17.02
C ASP A 50 -0.45 -16.44 18.48
N ASP A 51 -1.18 -17.43 18.98
CA ASP A 51 -1.13 -17.84 20.39
C ASP A 51 -0.36 -19.16 20.61
N ASN A 52 0.19 -19.74 19.54
CA ASN A 52 0.84 -21.06 19.50
C ASN A 52 0.01 -22.16 20.19
N SER A 53 -1.31 -22.10 20.03
CA SER A 53 -2.24 -23.03 20.66
C SER A 53 -2.16 -24.40 20.00
N SER A 54 -2.37 -25.45 20.80
CA SER A 54 -2.45 -26.83 20.33
C SER A 54 -3.30 -27.67 21.28
N PHE A 55 -3.87 -28.76 20.77
CA PHE A 55 -4.66 -29.70 21.55
C PHE A 55 -4.02 -31.08 21.42
N ASN A 56 -3.68 -31.71 22.55
CA ASN A 56 -2.88 -32.94 22.60
C ASN A 56 -1.55 -32.84 21.81
N ASN A 57 -0.89 -31.68 21.85
CA ASN A 57 0.32 -31.35 21.08
C ASN A 57 0.17 -31.42 19.54
N ILE A 58 -1.06 -31.40 19.03
CA ILE A 58 -1.38 -31.44 17.60
C ILE A 58 -2.05 -30.12 17.19
N LYS A 59 -1.70 -29.63 16.00
CA LYS A 59 -2.35 -28.49 15.33
C LYS A 59 -3.43 -29.01 14.37
N TRP A 60 -4.68 -28.74 14.71
CA TRP A 60 -5.86 -29.35 14.08
C TRP A 60 -6.45 -28.57 12.91
N SER A 61 -6.09 -27.30 12.71
CA SER A 61 -6.64 -26.44 11.63
C SER A 61 -6.50 -27.10 10.25
N HIS A 62 -5.33 -27.66 9.96
CA HIS A 62 -5.04 -28.33 8.70
C HIS A 62 -5.77 -29.69 8.56
N VAL A 63 -6.00 -30.40 9.68
CA VAL A 63 -6.71 -31.68 9.69
C VAL A 63 -8.19 -31.46 9.34
N PHE A 64 -8.84 -30.52 10.02
CA PHE A 64 -10.24 -30.17 9.74
C PHE A 64 -10.41 -29.46 8.40
N GLY A 65 -9.47 -28.59 7.99
CA GLY A 65 -9.50 -27.94 6.68
C GLY A 65 -9.49 -28.96 5.53
N LYS A 66 -8.66 -30.01 5.62
CA LYS A 66 -8.68 -31.13 4.67
C LYS A 66 -9.99 -31.92 4.74
N GLY A 67 -10.51 -32.15 5.95
CA GLY A 67 -11.81 -32.78 6.16
C GLY A 67 -12.94 -32.05 5.44
N LEU A 68 -13.02 -30.72 5.58
CA LEU A 68 -14.07 -29.90 4.95
C LEU A 68 -13.95 -29.88 3.42
N VAL A 69 -12.73 -29.77 2.89
CA VAL A 69 -12.50 -29.86 1.44
C VAL A 69 -12.98 -31.20 0.88
N ASN A 70 -12.73 -32.30 1.59
CA ASN A 70 -13.19 -33.63 1.20
C ASN A 70 -14.71 -33.79 1.32
N LEU A 71 -15.30 -33.27 2.40
CA LEU A 71 -16.74 -33.31 2.65
C LEU A 71 -17.52 -32.54 1.59
N PHE A 72 -17.09 -31.31 1.28
CA PHE A 72 -17.77 -30.42 0.33
C PHE A 72 -17.39 -30.69 -1.13
N LYS A 73 -16.30 -31.42 -1.39
CA LYS A 73 -15.73 -31.63 -2.73
C LYS A 73 -15.48 -30.33 -3.50
N GLN A 74 -15.14 -29.25 -2.78
CA GLN A 74 -14.88 -27.91 -3.32
C GLN A 74 -13.51 -27.42 -2.85
N LYS A 75 -12.86 -26.59 -3.68
CA LYS A 75 -11.62 -25.91 -3.29
C LYS A 75 -11.96 -24.76 -2.36
N ILE A 76 -11.63 -24.90 -1.07
CA ILE A 76 -11.86 -23.89 -0.05
C ILE A 76 -10.53 -23.24 0.30
N LYS A 77 -10.51 -21.90 0.34
CA LYS A 77 -9.35 -21.13 0.80
C LYS A 77 -9.55 -20.80 2.27
N PHE A 78 -8.68 -21.35 3.12
CA PHE A 78 -8.62 -21.00 4.55
C PHE A 78 -7.65 -19.83 4.71
N GLU A 79 -8.06 -18.80 5.45
CA GLU A 79 -7.29 -17.59 5.66
C GLU A 79 -7.26 -17.27 7.16
N LYS A 80 -6.10 -16.84 7.64
CA LYS A 80 -5.97 -16.35 9.01
C LYS A 80 -6.71 -15.00 9.13
N PRO A 81 -7.67 -14.84 10.06
CA PRO A 81 -8.32 -13.56 10.29
C PRO A 81 -7.37 -12.57 11.01
N ASP A 82 -7.05 -11.46 10.33
CA ASP A 82 -6.01 -10.51 10.75
C ASP A 82 -6.39 -9.63 11.97
N ASN A 83 -7.69 -9.45 12.27
CA ASN A 83 -8.16 -8.48 13.30
C ASN A 83 -9.16 -9.03 14.33
N LYS A 84 -9.35 -10.35 14.45
CA LYS A 84 -10.23 -10.92 15.49
C LYS A 84 -9.55 -10.95 16.86
N THR A 85 -10.28 -10.63 17.92
CA THR A 85 -9.88 -10.83 19.32
C THR A 85 -10.28 -12.22 19.83
N LEU A 86 -9.81 -12.63 21.01
CA LEU A 86 -10.23 -13.90 21.63
C LEU A 86 -11.74 -13.92 21.96
N GLU A 87 -12.31 -12.75 22.31
CA GLU A 87 -13.75 -12.60 22.56
C GLU A 87 -14.57 -12.79 21.28
N ASP A 88 -14.09 -12.29 20.14
CA ASP A 88 -14.74 -12.49 18.84
C ASP A 88 -14.76 -13.97 18.44
N ILE A 89 -13.65 -14.68 18.65
CA ILE A 89 -13.55 -16.12 18.37
C ILE A 89 -14.52 -16.93 19.26
N LEU A 90 -14.63 -16.56 20.54
CA LEU A 90 -15.59 -17.19 21.44
C LEU A 90 -17.03 -16.88 21.00
N SER A 91 -17.31 -15.67 20.53
CA SER A 91 -18.60 -15.28 19.98
C SER A 91 -18.96 -16.11 18.74
N ASP A 92 -18.01 -16.38 17.85
CA ASP A 92 -18.22 -17.22 16.66
C ASP A 92 -18.56 -18.67 17.05
N LEU A 93 -17.89 -19.21 18.06
CA LEU A 93 -18.20 -20.53 18.61
C LEU A 93 -19.62 -20.59 19.21
N VAL A 94 -19.99 -19.60 20.02
CA VAL A 94 -21.33 -19.52 20.63
C VAL A 94 -22.41 -19.31 19.57
N PHE A 95 -22.12 -18.53 18.55
CA PHE A 95 -23.02 -18.33 17.41
C PHE A 95 -23.25 -19.64 16.67
N TYR A 96 -22.19 -20.39 16.37
CA TYR A 96 -22.27 -21.71 15.74
C TYR A 96 -23.16 -22.68 16.55
N GLN A 97 -22.91 -22.79 17.85
CA GLN A 97 -23.71 -23.64 18.74
C GLN A 97 -25.19 -23.23 18.78
N THR A 98 -25.45 -21.93 18.80
CA THR A 98 -26.81 -21.37 18.80
C THR A 98 -27.51 -21.60 17.47
N PHE A 99 -26.77 -21.49 16.36
CA PHE A 99 -27.28 -21.74 15.03
C PHE A 99 -27.69 -23.20 14.86
N CYS A 100 -26.83 -24.14 15.30
CA CYS A 100 -27.12 -25.57 15.27
C CYS A 100 -28.33 -25.93 16.15
N PHE A 101 -28.45 -25.31 17.33
CA PHE A 101 -29.60 -25.50 18.20
C PHE A 101 -30.90 -24.96 17.57
N ASN A 102 -30.92 -23.71 17.12
CA ASN A 102 -32.14 -23.06 16.64
C ASN A 102 -32.65 -23.63 15.30
N ASN A 103 -31.76 -24.03 14.39
CA ASN A 103 -32.15 -24.47 13.06
C ASN A 103 -32.29 -25.99 12.97
N PHE A 104 -31.54 -26.74 13.77
CA PHE A 104 -31.41 -28.19 13.65
C PHE A 104 -31.69 -28.94 14.95
N ASN A 105 -32.09 -28.26 16.03
CA ASN A 105 -32.35 -28.83 17.36
C ASN A 105 -31.18 -29.65 17.92
N VAL A 106 -29.94 -29.35 17.52
CA VAL A 106 -28.76 -30.00 18.08
C VAL A 106 -28.41 -29.32 19.40
N GLU A 107 -28.52 -30.07 20.52
CA GLU A 107 -28.18 -29.57 21.85
C GLU A 107 -26.70 -29.18 21.95
N ARG A 108 -26.42 -28.07 22.65
CA ARG A 108 -25.05 -27.59 22.86
C ARG A 108 -24.16 -28.62 23.58
N ASP A 109 -24.78 -29.43 24.44
CA ASP A 109 -24.07 -30.49 25.17
C ASP A 109 -23.58 -31.61 24.26
N VAL A 110 -24.25 -31.85 23.13
CA VAL A 110 -23.81 -32.82 22.10
C VAL A 110 -22.58 -32.30 21.36
N LEU A 111 -22.52 -31.00 21.08
CA LEU A 111 -21.39 -30.37 20.40
C LEU A 111 -20.15 -30.21 21.30
N ASN A 112 -20.35 -30.11 22.62
CA ASN A 112 -19.26 -29.97 23.60
C ASN A 112 -18.79 -31.30 24.22
N ARG A 113 -19.31 -32.46 23.78
CA ARG A 113 -18.88 -33.75 24.33
C ARG A 113 -17.39 -33.99 24.12
N VAL A 114 -16.73 -34.41 25.19
CA VAL A 114 -15.34 -34.88 25.15
C VAL A 114 -15.38 -36.36 24.77
N GLU A 115 -15.27 -36.63 23.48
CA GLU A 115 -15.04 -37.97 22.97
C GLU A 115 -13.68 -38.03 22.29
N ASP A 116 -13.02 -39.18 22.35
CA ASP A 116 -11.76 -39.37 21.65
C ASP A 116 -11.95 -39.28 20.13
N PHE A 117 -11.06 -38.56 19.47
CA PHE A 117 -10.95 -38.49 18.01
C PHE A 117 -9.47 -38.41 17.64
N ASP A 118 -9.11 -39.05 16.52
CA ASP A 118 -7.77 -38.97 15.94
C ASP A 118 -7.81 -38.43 14.50
N GLU A 119 -6.66 -38.14 13.91
CA GLU A 119 -6.60 -37.60 12.54
C GLU A 119 -7.14 -38.56 11.47
N LYS A 120 -7.17 -39.87 11.75
CA LYS A 120 -7.67 -40.87 10.81
C LYS A 120 -9.19 -40.89 10.81
N LEU A 121 -9.80 -40.83 11.99
CA LEU A 121 -11.24 -40.79 12.19
C LEU A 121 -11.86 -39.56 11.50
N ILE A 122 -11.25 -38.37 11.61
CA ILE A 122 -11.77 -37.16 10.93
C ILE A 122 -11.71 -37.30 9.40
N LYS A 123 -10.71 -37.99 8.84
CA LYS A 123 -10.62 -38.25 7.40
C LYS A 123 -11.66 -39.26 6.92
N GLU A 124 -11.93 -40.28 7.73
CA GLU A 124 -12.95 -41.30 7.44
C GLU A 124 -14.37 -40.72 7.53
N LEU A 125 -14.62 -39.86 8.53
CA LEU A 125 -15.91 -39.20 8.76
C LEU A 125 -16.24 -38.12 7.71
N ALA A 126 -15.27 -37.68 6.90
CA ALA A 126 -15.48 -36.74 5.81
C ALA A 126 -16.21 -37.36 4.59
N PHE A 127 -16.56 -38.65 4.64
CA PHE A 127 -17.39 -39.32 3.64
C PHE A 127 -18.83 -39.45 4.13
N ILE A 128 -19.81 -39.16 3.26
CA ILE A 128 -21.24 -39.39 3.51
C ILE A 128 -21.72 -40.49 2.55
N PRO A 129 -22.18 -41.65 3.05
CA PRO A 129 -22.84 -42.68 2.24
C PRO A 129 -24.12 -42.14 1.59
N LYS A 130 -24.48 -42.68 0.41
CA LYS A 130 -25.66 -42.19 -0.34
C LYS A 130 -26.97 -42.41 0.42
N GLU A 131 -27.08 -43.46 1.23
CA GLU A 131 -28.31 -43.79 1.97
C GLU A 131 -28.63 -42.75 3.05
N VAL A 132 -27.62 -42.12 3.65
CA VAL A 132 -27.77 -41.11 4.73
C VAL A 132 -28.22 -39.76 4.17
N ARG A 133 -27.80 -39.43 2.94
CA ARG A 133 -28.17 -38.19 2.26
C ARG A 133 -29.66 -38.11 1.94
N GLU A 134 -30.30 -39.24 1.73
CA GLU A 134 -31.74 -39.32 1.44
C GLU A 134 -32.61 -39.25 2.71
N GLN A 135 -32.08 -39.62 3.87
CA GLN A 135 -32.82 -39.62 5.15
C GLN A 135 -32.96 -38.23 5.79
N PHE A 136 -32.00 -37.32 5.53
CA PHE A 136 -31.94 -36.00 6.17
C PHE A 136 -32.16 -34.81 5.21
N SER A 137 -32.39 -35.07 3.93
CA SER A 137 -32.74 -34.03 2.95
C SER A 137 -34.24 -33.73 3.00
N ASN A 138 -34.61 -32.65 3.67
CA ASN A 138 -36.01 -32.20 3.69
C ASN A 138 -36.31 -31.39 2.44
N LYS A 139 -37.14 -31.92 1.53
CA LYS A 139 -37.92 -31.07 0.60
C LYS A 139 -38.83 -30.20 1.46
N ILE A 140 -38.48 -28.93 1.61
CA ILE A 140 -39.35 -27.91 2.19
C ILE A 140 -40.49 -27.69 1.20
N GLU A 141 -41.69 -28.18 1.53
CA GLU A 141 -42.95 -27.76 0.91
C GLU A 141 -43.19 -26.31 1.35
N VAL A 142 -42.92 -25.36 0.46
CA VAL A 142 -43.38 -23.98 0.62
C VAL A 142 -44.75 -23.92 -0.05
N GLU A 143 -45.81 -23.73 0.74
CA GLU A 143 -47.12 -23.37 0.20
C GLU A 143 -46.98 -22.05 -0.59
N PRO A 144 -47.40 -22.01 -1.86
CA PRO A 144 -47.28 -20.80 -2.66
C PRO A 144 -48.27 -19.73 -2.17
N GLU A 145 -47.72 -18.59 -1.77
CA GLU A 145 -48.44 -17.33 -1.63
C GLU A 145 -49.07 -16.98 -2.99
N ILE A 146 -50.38 -16.71 -2.99
CA ILE A 146 -51.16 -16.39 -4.19
C ILE A 146 -50.72 -15.01 -4.69
N VAL A 147 -49.92 -14.98 -5.77
CA VAL A 147 -49.57 -13.75 -6.49
C VAL A 147 -50.37 -13.70 -7.80
N ASP A 148 -50.96 -12.53 -8.06
CA ASP A 148 -51.95 -12.22 -9.10
C ASP A 148 -51.65 -12.81 -10.49
N LYS A 149 -52.65 -13.54 -11.04
CA LYS A 149 -52.62 -14.21 -12.35
C LYS A 149 -52.73 -13.28 -13.58
N GLU A 150 -52.50 -11.97 -13.46
CA GLU A 150 -52.71 -11.04 -14.59
C GLU A 150 -51.43 -10.50 -15.25
N LYS A 151 -50.24 -10.80 -14.73
CA LYS A 151 -48.98 -10.45 -15.40
C LYS A 151 -48.00 -11.59 -15.37
N GLU A 152 -48.22 -12.58 -16.23
CA GLU A 152 -47.20 -13.32 -16.97
C GLU A 152 -47.86 -14.51 -17.67
N LYS A 153 -47.82 -14.51 -19.01
CA LYS A 153 -48.15 -15.72 -19.77
C LYS A 153 -46.88 -16.58 -19.86
N PRO A 154 -46.87 -17.82 -19.37
CA PRO A 154 -45.77 -18.73 -19.62
C PRO A 154 -45.78 -19.12 -21.10
N ASN A 155 -44.60 -19.12 -21.71
CA ASN A 155 -44.40 -19.50 -23.11
C ASN A 155 -44.60 -21.03 -23.24
N THR A 156 -45.82 -21.46 -23.53
CA THR A 156 -46.12 -22.86 -23.91
C THR A 156 -45.88 -23.04 -25.40
N GLY A 157 -44.67 -23.46 -25.74
CA GLY A 157 -44.29 -23.90 -27.07
C GLY A 157 -42.97 -24.68 -27.04
N ASN A 158 -43.08 -25.96 -27.38
CA ASN A 158 -42.04 -26.98 -27.52
C ASN A 158 -41.60 -27.73 -26.25
N GLU A 159 -42.26 -28.87 -26.05
CA GLU A 159 -41.65 -30.12 -25.60
C GLU A 159 -40.45 -30.43 -26.50
N ASP A 160 -39.25 -30.12 -26.03
CA ASP A 160 -38.02 -30.90 -26.24
C ASP A 160 -36.83 -30.08 -25.75
N ASN A 161 -36.37 -30.47 -24.55
CA ASN A 161 -35.05 -30.24 -23.92
C ASN A 161 -35.24 -29.87 -22.45
N PHE A 162 -35.37 -30.90 -21.61
CA PHE A 162 -35.06 -30.82 -20.19
C PHE A 162 -33.53 -30.65 -20.05
N LYS A 163 -33.01 -29.48 -20.43
CA LYS A 163 -31.70 -29.01 -19.98
C LYS A 163 -31.95 -28.33 -18.65
N SER A 164 -31.44 -28.96 -17.60
CA SER A 164 -31.17 -28.34 -16.31
C SER A 164 -30.77 -26.88 -16.52
N ALA A 165 -31.55 -25.97 -15.94
CA ALA A 165 -31.16 -24.58 -15.75
C ALA A 165 -30.02 -24.55 -14.72
N GLY A 166 -28.86 -25.08 -15.12
CA GLY A 166 -27.61 -24.90 -14.42
C GLY A 166 -27.23 -23.43 -14.55
N PHE A 167 -27.01 -22.79 -13.42
CA PHE A 167 -26.47 -21.44 -13.30
C PHE A 167 -25.21 -21.33 -14.19
N ASN A 168 -25.37 -20.76 -15.38
CA ASN A 168 -24.29 -20.65 -16.34
C ASN A 168 -23.39 -19.49 -15.89
N HIS A 169 -22.31 -19.82 -15.17
CA HIS A 169 -21.34 -18.85 -14.65
C HIS A 169 -20.78 -17.88 -15.72
N ASN A 170 -20.89 -18.23 -17.00
CA ASN A 170 -20.44 -17.40 -18.11
C ASN A 170 -21.39 -16.23 -18.46
N ASN A 171 -22.62 -16.18 -17.93
CA ASN A 171 -23.60 -15.11 -18.20
C ASN A 171 -23.86 -14.20 -16.99
N VAL A 172 -23.13 -14.37 -15.89
CA VAL A 172 -23.25 -13.53 -14.71
C VAL A 172 -22.55 -12.20 -14.97
N LYS A 173 -23.26 -11.08 -14.75
CA LYS A 173 -22.64 -9.75 -14.84
C LYS A 173 -21.41 -9.68 -13.90
N PRO A 174 -20.30 -9.05 -14.33
CA PRO A 174 -19.12 -8.93 -13.49
C PRO A 174 -19.46 -8.12 -12.24
N HIS A 175 -18.75 -8.43 -11.15
CA HIS A 175 -18.87 -7.68 -9.90
C HIS A 175 -18.69 -6.17 -10.16
N PRO A 176 -19.48 -5.25 -9.53
CA PRO A 176 -19.42 -3.82 -9.79
C PRO A 176 -18.00 -3.24 -9.84
N PHE A 177 -17.10 -3.61 -8.91
CA PHE A 177 -15.69 -3.17 -8.92
C PHE A 177 -14.84 -3.59 -10.11
N GLN A 178 -15.25 -4.64 -10.85
CA GLN A 178 -14.61 -5.12 -12.07
C GLN A 178 -15.20 -4.44 -13.33
N ASP A 179 -16.41 -3.89 -13.23
CA ASP A 179 -17.04 -3.13 -14.32
C ASP A 179 -16.44 -1.71 -14.40
N GLN A 180 -16.01 -1.29 -15.60
CA GLN A 180 -15.46 0.05 -15.82
C GLN A 180 -16.51 1.15 -15.70
N ARG A 181 -17.79 0.83 -15.84
CA ARG A 181 -18.91 1.76 -15.66
C ARG A 181 -19.17 2.08 -14.20
N PHE A 182 -18.66 1.29 -13.26
CA PHE A 182 -18.86 1.59 -11.84
C PHE A 182 -17.83 2.60 -11.34
N TYR A 183 -18.32 3.77 -10.92
CA TYR A 183 -17.52 4.83 -10.31
C TYR A 183 -17.80 4.91 -8.80
N PRO A 184 -16.90 4.41 -7.92
CA PRO A 184 -17.15 4.27 -6.49
C PRO A 184 -16.87 5.55 -5.67
N TYR A 185 -16.77 6.70 -6.30
CA TYR A 185 -16.42 7.96 -5.63
C TYR A 185 -17.55 8.98 -5.71
N ASN A 186 -17.57 9.88 -4.73
CA ASN A 186 -18.65 10.85 -4.51
C ASN A 186 -18.70 11.99 -5.54
N TYR A 187 -17.60 12.33 -6.20
CA TYR A 187 -17.58 13.35 -7.25
C TYR A 187 -16.45 13.13 -8.26
N LYS A 188 -16.55 13.77 -9.44
CA LYS A 188 -15.56 13.73 -10.51
C LYS A 188 -14.85 15.09 -10.67
N PRO A 189 -13.58 15.26 -10.24
CA PRO A 189 -12.85 16.50 -10.45
C PRO A 189 -12.56 16.74 -11.95
N LYS A 190 -13.13 17.83 -12.52
CA LYS A 190 -13.03 18.17 -13.96
C LYS A 190 -11.59 18.39 -14.46
N TYR A 191 -10.72 18.95 -13.62
CA TYR A 191 -9.37 19.39 -14.03
C TYR A 191 -8.23 18.49 -13.53
N MET A 192 -8.52 17.26 -13.09
CA MET A 192 -7.50 16.36 -12.53
C MET A 192 -6.30 16.14 -13.45
N LYS A 193 -6.53 16.03 -14.76
CA LYS A 193 -5.45 15.91 -15.75
C LYS A 193 -4.52 17.14 -15.75
N LEU A 194 -5.07 18.35 -15.72
CA LEU A 194 -4.28 19.58 -15.69
C LEU A 194 -3.46 19.68 -14.39
N ILE A 195 -4.08 19.38 -13.26
CA ILE A 195 -3.42 19.34 -11.94
C ILE A 195 -2.21 18.41 -11.95
N LYS A 196 -2.33 17.21 -12.55
CA LYS A 196 -1.20 16.27 -12.70
C LYS A 196 -0.04 16.85 -13.53
N HIS A 197 -0.32 17.58 -14.61
CA HIS A 197 0.72 18.20 -15.44
C HIS A 197 1.41 19.36 -14.73
N ILE A 198 0.66 20.17 -13.98
CA ILE A 198 1.22 21.23 -13.14
C ILE A 198 2.16 20.64 -12.09
N LEU A 199 1.76 19.55 -11.42
CA LEU A 199 2.62 18.86 -10.46
C LEU A 199 3.90 18.32 -11.11
N ILE A 200 3.81 17.70 -12.29
CA ILE A 200 5.00 17.24 -13.04
C ILE A 200 5.96 18.41 -13.29
N GLY A 201 5.44 19.57 -13.70
CA GLY A 201 6.23 20.78 -13.89
C GLY A 201 7.00 21.15 -12.62
N PHE A 202 6.33 21.21 -11.47
CA PHE A 202 6.99 21.51 -10.20
C PHE A 202 8.03 20.46 -9.80
N VAL A 203 7.74 19.17 -9.95
CA VAL A 203 8.69 18.09 -9.62
C VAL A 203 9.94 18.18 -10.50
N LEU A 204 9.80 18.49 -11.79
CA LEU A 204 10.95 18.70 -12.68
C LEU A 204 11.78 19.92 -12.26
N THR A 205 11.13 21.04 -11.95
CA THR A 205 11.82 22.24 -11.45
C THR A 205 12.55 21.97 -10.14
N PHE A 206 11.97 21.16 -9.24
CA PHE A 206 12.60 20.75 -7.99
C PHE A 206 13.87 19.93 -8.23
N VAL A 207 13.83 18.92 -9.10
CA VAL A 207 15.02 18.11 -9.43
C VAL A 207 16.10 18.96 -10.08
N ILE A 208 15.74 19.81 -11.05
CA ILE A 208 16.69 20.67 -11.76
C ILE A 208 17.34 21.67 -10.80
N SER A 209 16.55 22.35 -9.96
CA SER A 209 17.08 23.31 -8.98
C SER A 209 18.00 22.64 -7.96
N PHE A 210 17.69 21.42 -7.51
CA PHE A 210 18.58 20.64 -6.66
C PHE A 210 19.91 20.28 -7.34
N ILE A 211 19.87 19.82 -8.60
CA ILE A 211 21.07 19.51 -9.39
C ILE A 211 21.94 20.76 -9.54
N VAL A 212 21.35 21.88 -9.94
CA VAL A 212 22.09 23.14 -10.13
C VAL A 212 22.72 23.61 -8.82
N LEU A 213 21.99 23.55 -7.70
CA LEU A 213 22.50 23.90 -6.37
C LEU A 213 23.67 22.97 -5.97
N SER A 214 23.52 21.68 -6.19
CA SER A 214 24.54 20.67 -5.89
C SER A 214 25.79 20.83 -6.75
N LEU A 215 25.65 21.16 -8.04
CA LEU A 215 26.78 21.47 -8.91
C LEU A 215 27.53 22.71 -8.42
N LEU A 216 26.82 23.79 -8.06
CA LEU A 216 27.46 25.00 -7.55
C LEU A 216 28.22 24.76 -6.26
N LEU A 217 27.70 23.92 -5.35
CA LEU A 217 28.38 23.53 -4.12
C LEU A 217 29.75 22.86 -4.36
N ASN A 218 29.90 22.15 -5.49
CA ASN A 218 31.11 21.39 -5.81
C ASN A 218 32.07 22.16 -6.74
N ILE A 219 31.54 22.93 -7.69
CA ILE A 219 32.33 23.75 -8.62
C ILE A 219 32.86 25.00 -7.93
N GLY A 220 32.03 25.65 -7.11
CA GLY A 220 32.40 26.82 -6.32
C GLY A 220 33.46 26.44 -5.30
N SER A 221 34.71 26.74 -5.64
CA SER A 221 35.86 26.28 -4.88
C SER A 221 37.03 27.23 -4.99
N LYS A 222 37.82 27.28 -3.93
CA LYS A 222 39.05 28.06 -3.82
C LYS A 222 40.18 27.11 -3.45
N THR A 223 41.23 27.07 -4.25
CA THR A 223 42.46 26.39 -3.85
C THR A 223 43.18 27.29 -2.86
N ILE A 224 43.57 26.72 -1.73
CA ILE A 224 44.39 27.39 -0.71
C ILE A 224 45.84 27.08 -1.06
N ASP A 225 46.44 27.97 -1.86
CA ASP A 225 47.69 27.74 -2.58
C ASP A 225 48.95 27.87 -1.70
N SER A 226 48.84 28.46 -0.50
CA SER A 226 50.00 28.58 0.40
C SER A 226 49.62 28.57 1.87
N VAL A 227 50.56 28.05 2.65
CA VAL A 227 50.57 28.08 4.12
C VAL A 227 50.49 29.50 4.67
N ASP A 228 51.05 30.45 3.92
CA ASP A 228 51.05 31.85 4.30
C ASP A 228 49.63 32.44 4.35
N GLN A 229 48.68 31.87 3.60
CA GLN A 229 47.26 32.23 3.74
C GLN A 229 46.72 31.87 5.13
N PHE A 230 46.99 30.66 5.64
CA PHE A 230 46.61 30.27 7.01
C PHE A 230 47.30 31.13 8.07
N LYS A 231 48.58 31.48 7.87
CA LYS A 231 49.27 32.44 8.75
C LYS A 231 48.61 33.81 8.74
N SER A 232 48.26 34.32 7.55
CA SER A 232 47.61 35.62 7.40
C SER A 232 46.22 35.68 8.04
N TRP A 233 45.51 34.54 8.08
CA TRP A 233 44.24 34.44 8.79
C TRP A 233 44.45 34.37 10.31
N GLY A 234 45.60 33.91 10.79
CA GLY A 234 45.98 33.90 12.20
C GLY A 234 46.05 32.50 12.83
N PHE A 235 46.15 31.44 12.03
CA PHE A 235 46.35 30.09 12.55
C PHE A 235 47.75 29.92 13.16
N LYS A 236 47.84 29.15 14.24
CA LYS A 236 49.08 28.87 14.98
C LYS A 236 50.03 27.95 14.21
N ASP A 237 51.32 28.00 14.53
CA ASP A 237 52.38 27.24 13.84
C ASP A 237 52.20 25.72 13.94
N ASP A 238 51.60 25.22 15.03
CA ASP A 238 51.30 23.80 15.22
C ASP A 238 50.26 23.27 14.22
N PHE A 239 49.23 24.07 13.93
CA PHE A 239 48.25 23.78 12.87
C PHE A 239 48.92 23.79 11.50
N ILE A 240 49.74 24.80 11.23
CA ILE A 240 50.46 24.97 9.97
C ILE A 240 51.39 23.78 9.68
N GLU A 241 52.15 23.34 10.68
CA GLU A 241 53.04 22.18 10.54
C GLU A 241 52.24 20.91 10.20
N LYS A 242 51.12 20.69 10.89
CA LYS A 242 50.24 19.55 10.61
C LYS A 242 49.60 19.65 9.22
N TYR A 243 49.12 20.82 8.82
CA TYR A 243 48.54 21.04 7.50
C TYR A 243 49.54 20.70 6.39
N ASN A 244 50.77 21.20 6.48
CA ASN A 244 51.84 20.92 5.51
C ASN A 244 52.21 19.44 5.40
N LYS A 245 52.10 18.68 6.50
CA LYS A 245 52.35 17.24 6.48
C LYS A 245 51.20 16.47 5.84
N THR A 246 49.97 16.97 5.97
CA THR A 246 48.75 16.26 5.54
C THR A 246 48.31 16.63 4.13
N TYR A 247 48.55 17.85 3.67
CA TYR A 247 48.04 18.38 2.41
C TYR A 247 49.12 19.09 1.61
N THR A 248 49.18 18.80 0.30
CA THR A 248 50.00 19.55 -0.67
C THR A 248 49.21 20.71 -1.28
N ASP A 249 47.95 20.44 -1.68
CA ASP A 249 47.01 21.45 -2.17
C ASP A 249 45.62 21.15 -1.61
N PHE A 250 45.04 22.06 -0.83
CA PHE A 250 43.67 21.89 -0.31
C PHE A 250 42.70 22.76 -1.09
N LYS A 251 41.73 22.10 -1.73
CA LYS A 251 40.65 22.77 -2.45
C LYS A 251 39.43 22.93 -1.54
N TRP A 252 39.21 24.16 -1.06
CA TRP A 252 38.04 24.50 -0.26
C TRP A 252 36.81 24.63 -1.16
N THR A 253 35.87 23.69 -1.05
CA THR A 253 34.59 23.75 -1.79
C THR A 253 33.50 24.39 -0.95
N LEU A 254 32.47 24.94 -1.59
CA LEU A 254 31.28 25.42 -0.88
C LEU A 254 30.58 24.30 -0.10
N SER A 255 30.63 23.05 -0.58
CA SER A 255 30.19 21.87 0.18
C SER A 255 30.82 21.80 1.58
N TYR A 256 32.13 22.07 1.71
CA TYR A 256 32.81 22.10 3.02
C TYR A 256 32.35 23.24 3.91
N SER A 257 31.98 24.38 3.31
CA SER A 257 31.48 25.55 4.04
C SER A 257 30.13 25.31 4.72
N PHE A 258 29.40 24.28 4.27
CA PHE A 258 28.09 23.91 4.81
C PHE A 258 28.05 22.48 5.35
N LEU A 259 29.19 21.76 5.43
CA LEU A 259 29.26 20.33 5.77
C LEU A 259 28.25 19.47 4.97
N ILE A 260 28.07 19.79 3.69
CA ILE A 260 27.21 19.01 2.79
C ILE A 260 28.07 17.99 2.08
N THR A 261 27.57 16.76 2.00
CA THR A 261 28.22 15.69 1.25
C THR A 261 28.46 16.11 -0.19
N PRO A 262 29.73 16.12 -0.67
CA PRO A 262 30.06 16.48 -2.04
C PRO A 262 29.32 15.58 -3.04
N LEU A 263 28.85 16.15 -4.15
CA LEU A 263 28.09 15.43 -5.17
C LEU A 263 28.92 14.32 -5.81
N LEU A 264 30.22 14.57 -5.97
CA LEU A 264 31.17 13.62 -6.56
C LEU A 264 31.61 12.49 -5.61
N SER A 265 31.19 12.54 -4.33
CA SER A 265 31.39 11.41 -3.43
C SER A 265 30.43 10.27 -3.77
N LEU A 266 30.79 9.03 -3.43
CA LEU A 266 29.92 7.86 -3.64
C LEU A 266 28.53 8.06 -3.01
N ALA A 267 28.49 8.59 -1.79
CA ALA A 267 27.25 8.90 -1.08
C ALA A 267 26.45 10.01 -1.78
N GLY A 268 27.11 11.06 -2.28
CA GLY A 268 26.49 12.15 -3.03
C GLY A 268 25.87 11.67 -4.35
N MET A 269 26.60 10.86 -5.12
CA MET A 269 26.10 10.26 -6.35
C MET A 269 24.92 9.32 -6.09
N PHE A 270 25.00 8.50 -5.04
CA PHE A 270 23.90 7.62 -4.65
C PHE A 270 22.64 8.41 -4.31
N ASN A 271 22.75 9.47 -3.50
CA ASN A 271 21.63 10.34 -3.16
C ASN A 271 21.02 11.00 -4.40
N LEU A 272 21.85 11.44 -5.35
CA LEU A 272 21.38 12.04 -6.61
C LEU A 272 20.61 11.03 -7.47
N VAL A 273 21.18 9.85 -7.67
CA VAL A 273 20.55 8.79 -8.48
C VAL A 273 19.24 8.36 -7.83
N PHE A 274 19.22 8.21 -6.51
CA PHE A 274 18.02 7.86 -5.75
C PHE A 274 16.92 8.92 -5.90
N LEU A 275 17.27 10.21 -5.79
CA LEU A 275 16.35 11.32 -6.02
C LEU A 275 15.77 11.28 -7.43
N ILE A 276 16.61 11.16 -8.45
CA ILE A 276 16.18 11.12 -9.86
C ILE A 276 15.27 9.91 -10.09
N LEU A 277 15.61 8.75 -9.55
CA LEU A 277 14.83 7.52 -9.72
C LEU A 277 13.44 7.67 -9.11
N ILE A 278 13.32 8.20 -7.88
CA ILE A 278 12.01 8.39 -7.25
C ILE A 278 11.20 9.49 -7.95
N CYS A 279 11.80 10.63 -8.27
CA CYS A 279 11.08 11.68 -9.00
C CYS A 279 10.63 11.20 -10.38
N THR A 280 11.46 10.41 -11.07
CA THR A 280 11.09 9.79 -12.36
C THR A 280 9.96 8.79 -12.19
N SER A 281 9.94 7.99 -11.12
CA SER A 281 8.84 7.04 -10.87
C SER A 281 7.52 7.75 -10.57
N VAL A 282 7.55 8.85 -9.80
CA VAL A 282 6.39 9.72 -9.55
C VAL A 282 5.89 10.34 -10.86
N ILE A 283 6.79 10.91 -11.67
CA ILE A 283 6.43 11.48 -12.99
C ILE A 283 5.86 10.41 -13.91
N TYR A 284 6.49 9.23 -13.97
CA TYR A 284 6.02 8.10 -14.77
C TYR A 284 4.58 7.71 -14.37
N TYR A 285 4.31 7.60 -13.07
CA TYR A 285 2.97 7.30 -12.57
C TYR A 285 1.95 8.38 -12.95
N LEU A 286 2.37 9.65 -12.97
CA LEU A 286 1.51 10.78 -13.32
C LEU A 286 1.20 10.88 -14.82
N VAL A 287 2.17 10.53 -15.67
CA VAL A 287 2.05 10.58 -17.13
C VAL A 287 1.35 9.34 -17.68
N THR A 288 1.45 8.20 -16.98
CA THR A 288 0.89 6.93 -17.44
C THR A 288 -0.61 7.08 -17.68
N PRO A 289 -1.12 6.75 -18.88
CA PRO A 289 -2.54 6.86 -19.16
C PRO A 289 -3.32 5.92 -18.23
N PRO A 290 -4.45 6.39 -17.67
CA PRO A 290 -5.25 5.60 -16.75
C PRO A 290 -5.70 4.29 -17.43
N LYS A 291 -5.59 3.17 -16.70
CA LYS A 291 -6.03 1.86 -17.20
C LYS A 291 -7.55 1.76 -17.13
N ASN A 292 -8.15 2.24 -16.04
CA ASN A 292 -9.60 2.21 -15.84
C ASN A 292 -10.18 3.62 -15.93
N TYR A 293 -11.45 3.73 -16.32
CA TYR A 293 -12.17 5.01 -16.39
C TYR A 293 -12.09 5.78 -15.06
N ARG A 294 -12.23 5.10 -13.93
CA ARG A 294 -12.14 5.73 -12.60
C ARG A 294 -10.78 6.37 -12.27
N ASP A 295 -9.69 5.86 -12.82
CA ASP A 295 -8.32 6.31 -12.50
C ASP A 295 -7.98 7.67 -13.13
N GLN A 296 -8.79 8.13 -14.10
CA GLN A 296 -8.60 9.45 -14.71
C GLN A 296 -8.92 10.59 -13.74
N PHE A 297 -9.75 10.32 -12.73
CA PHE A 297 -10.26 11.28 -11.75
C PHE A 297 -9.59 11.19 -10.38
N THR A 298 -8.71 10.21 -10.18
CA THR A 298 -8.09 9.96 -8.89
C THR A 298 -6.58 10.14 -8.94
N PHE A 299 -6.01 10.33 -7.76
CA PHE A 299 -4.58 10.35 -7.51
C PHE A 299 -4.22 9.29 -6.49
N SER A 300 -3.08 8.62 -6.67
CA SER A 300 -2.57 7.67 -5.67
C SER A 300 -2.00 8.41 -4.47
N TYR A 301 -2.61 8.24 -3.30
CA TYR A 301 -2.14 8.84 -2.05
C TYR A 301 -0.70 8.43 -1.71
N ILE A 302 -0.33 7.18 -1.99
CA ILE A 302 1.02 6.66 -1.74
C ILE A 302 2.06 7.48 -2.52
N MET A 303 1.79 7.83 -3.77
CA MET A 303 2.72 8.61 -4.58
C MET A 303 2.88 10.04 -4.07
N LEU A 304 1.82 10.65 -3.51
CA LEU A 304 1.92 11.97 -2.87
C LEU A 304 2.74 11.90 -1.58
N ILE A 305 2.53 10.88 -0.76
CA ILE A 305 3.27 10.68 0.48
C ILE A 305 4.76 10.47 0.17
N VAL A 306 5.08 9.59 -0.78
CA VAL A 306 6.47 9.36 -1.22
C VAL A 306 7.10 10.65 -1.74
N LEU A 307 6.38 11.45 -2.53
CA LEU A 307 6.86 12.74 -3.01
C LEU A 307 7.19 13.69 -1.86
N VAL A 308 6.30 13.82 -0.87
CA VAL A 308 6.52 14.69 0.30
C VAL A 308 7.73 14.21 1.12
N ILE A 309 7.85 12.91 1.37
CA ILE A 309 9.00 12.33 2.09
C ILE A 309 10.31 12.63 1.37
N VAL A 310 10.34 12.48 0.03
CA VAL A 310 11.54 12.79 -0.76
C VAL A 310 11.89 14.26 -0.67
N VAL A 311 10.92 15.17 -0.83
CA VAL A 311 11.16 16.62 -0.70
C VAL A 311 11.72 16.96 0.69
N PHE A 312 11.14 16.42 1.75
CA PHE A 312 11.65 16.62 3.12
C PHE A 312 13.06 16.08 3.31
N SER A 313 13.32 14.87 2.84
CA SER A 313 14.65 14.24 2.91
C SER A 313 15.71 15.08 2.18
N THR A 314 15.40 15.58 0.99
CA THR A 314 16.30 16.46 0.23
C THR A 314 16.51 17.79 0.96
N CYS A 315 15.46 18.40 1.52
CA CYS A 315 15.59 19.61 2.32
C CYS A 315 16.44 19.40 3.57
N TYR A 316 16.30 18.25 4.24
CA TYR A 316 17.11 17.88 5.40
C TYR A 316 18.59 17.74 5.05
N ASN A 317 18.92 17.18 3.89
CA ASN A 317 20.32 17.12 3.41
C ASN A 317 20.93 18.51 3.18
N LEU A 318 20.11 19.55 3.00
CA LEU A 318 20.54 20.94 2.81
C LEU A 318 20.34 21.80 4.06
N TRP A 319 20.16 21.18 5.23
CA TRP A 319 19.80 21.86 6.48
C TRP A 319 20.77 22.97 6.90
N ASN A 320 22.07 22.80 6.67
CA ASN A 320 23.07 23.82 6.99
C ASN A 320 22.97 25.05 6.06
N ILE A 321 22.62 24.85 4.78
CA ILE A 321 22.31 25.99 3.88
C ILE A 321 21.01 26.65 4.32
N PHE A 322 20.01 25.86 4.75
CA PHE A 322 18.75 26.39 5.28
C PHE A 322 19.04 27.38 6.41
N LYS A 323 19.68 26.92 7.48
CA LYS A 323 19.99 27.79 8.61
C LYS A 323 20.85 29.01 8.21
N TYR A 324 21.83 28.85 7.33
CA TYR A 324 22.62 29.97 6.79
C TYR A 324 21.76 30.99 6.03
N ALA A 325 20.86 30.52 5.17
CA ALA A 325 19.95 31.37 4.40
C ALA A 325 19.01 32.18 5.31
N PHE A 326 18.62 31.58 6.44
CA PHE A 326 17.80 32.20 7.50
C PHE A 326 18.59 33.07 8.49
N GLY A 327 19.90 33.27 8.27
CA GLY A 327 20.71 34.26 9.00
C GLY A 327 21.67 33.69 10.04
N ASP A 328 21.76 32.36 10.19
CA ASP A 328 22.75 31.75 11.07
C ASP A 328 24.14 31.72 10.40
N ALA A 329 24.87 32.83 10.55
CA ALA A 329 26.24 32.96 10.03
C ALA A 329 27.25 32.06 10.77
N SER A 330 26.89 31.52 11.95
CA SER A 330 27.82 30.69 12.74
C SER A 330 28.12 29.35 12.06
N ILE A 331 27.25 28.89 11.16
CA ILE A 331 27.36 27.59 10.51
C ILE A 331 28.59 27.47 9.64
N THR A 332 28.94 28.51 8.89
CA THR A 332 30.11 28.46 8.03
C THR A 332 31.38 28.42 8.87
N THR A 333 31.43 29.18 9.97
CA THR A 333 32.55 29.13 10.93
C THR A 333 32.64 27.79 11.65
N ALA A 334 31.50 27.21 12.07
CA ALA A 334 31.45 25.88 12.69
C ALA A 334 31.87 24.79 11.69
N SER A 335 31.45 24.92 10.44
CA SER A 335 31.83 24.00 9.35
C SER A 335 33.33 24.05 9.05
N ILE A 336 33.90 25.26 8.98
CA ILE A 336 35.36 25.46 8.87
C ILE A 336 36.06 24.79 10.04
N ALA A 337 35.56 25.01 11.26
CA ALA A 337 36.14 24.43 12.45
C ALA A 337 36.12 22.90 12.43
N SER A 338 34.99 22.30 12.06
CA SER A 338 34.83 20.86 11.95
C SER A 338 35.73 20.25 10.88
N VAL A 339 35.79 20.84 9.69
CA VAL A 339 36.62 20.30 8.59
C VAL A 339 38.10 20.37 8.95
N LEU A 340 38.57 21.50 9.47
CA LEU A 340 39.99 21.67 9.80
C LEU A 340 40.37 20.92 11.10
N GLY A 341 39.55 21.00 12.13
CA GLY A 341 39.79 20.31 13.40
C GLY A 341 39.82 18.79 13.26
N VAL A 342 38.89 18.22 12.47
CA VAL A 342 38.86 16.77 12.23
C VAL A 342 39.96 16.36 11.24
N ASN A 343 40.01 16.97 10.06
CA ASN A 343 40.86 16.46 8.98
C ASN A 343 42.33 16.89 9.07
N VAL A 344 42.63 18.06 9.66
CA VAL A 344 44.01 18.54 9.83
C VAL A 344 44.54 18.20 11.21
N MET A 345 43.76 18.48 12.26
CA MET A 345 44.24 18.31 13.64
C MET A 345 44.01 16.89 14.20
N GLY A 346 43.13 16.10 13.58
CA GLY A 346 42.80 14.74 14.01
C GLY A 346 41.88 14.69 15.24
N ILE A 347 41.12 15.75 15.49
CA ILE A 347 40.24 15.86 16.67
C ILE A 347 38.94 15.11 16.41
N ASN A 348 38.72 14.01 17.13
CA ASN A 348 37.53 13.18 16.98
C ASN A 348 36.46 13.39 18.08
N ASN A 349 36.80 14.14 19.14
CA ASN A 349 35.90 14.44 20.25
C ASN A 349 35.26 15.84 20.08
N VAL A 350 33.96 15.95 20.36
CA VAL A 350 33.19 17.20 20.25
C VAL A 350 33.70 18.28 21.23
N ASP A 351 34.05 17.91 22.46
CA ASP A 351 34.49 18.87 23.49
C ASP A 351 35.87 19.45 23.14
N ASP A 352 36.77 18.60 22.65
CA ASP A 352 38.10 19.01 22.18
C ASP A 352 37.98 19.89 20.92
N LEU A 353 37.02 19.58 20.04
CA LEU A 353 36.76 20.39 18.85
C LEU A 353 36.21 21.77 19.23
N LEU A 354 35.31 21.85 20.21
CA LEU A 354 34.78 23.11 20.73
C LEU A 354 35.89 23.94 21.36
N LYS A 355 36.77 23.32 22.15
CA LYS A 355 37.93 23.98 22.73
C LYS A 355 38.86 24.52 21.64
N TRP A 356 39.20 23.70 20.66
CA TRP A 356 40.05 24.11 19.54
C TRP A 356 39.41 25.23 18.69
N TYR A 357 38.10 25.18 18.47
CA TYR A 357 37.35 26.25 17.82
C TYR A 357 37.47 27.57 18.59
N ASN A 358 37.26 27.54 19.91
CA ASN A 358 37.38 28.74 20.74
C ASN A 358 38.82 29.30 20.74
N ASP A 359 39.83 28.43 20.76
CA ASP A 359 41.25 28.81 20.73
C ASP A 359 41.70 29.40 19.39
N ASN A 360 40.96 29.16 18.30
CA ASN A 360 41.26 29.61 16.93
C ASN A 360 40.14 30.46 16.32
N LYS A 361 39.25 31.01 17.15
CA LYS A 361 38.01 31.67 16.71
C LYS A 361 38.27 32.82 15.75
N ASP A 362 39.26 33.67 16.04
CA ASP A 362 39.60 34.82 15.20
C ASP A 362 40.15 34.38 13.84
N ALA A 363 40.98 33.33 13.82
CA ALA A 363 41.53 32.78 12.58
C ALA A 363 40.45 32.18 11.68
N ILE A 364 39.50 31.47 12.29
CA ILE A 364 38.34 30.89 11.59
C ILE A 364 37.43 31.99 11.05
N ASN A 365 37.20 33.06 11.82
CA ASN A 365 36.40 34.20 11.36
C ASN A 365 37.07 34.93 10.18
N ASN A 366 38.39 35.14 10.24
CA ASN A 366 39.15 35.76 9.16
C ASN A 366 39.11 34.92 7.88
N MET A 367 39.30 33.60 8.00
CA MET A 367 39.16 32.66 6.89
C MET A 367 37.74 32.70 6.30
N ASN A 368 36.70 32.66 7.15
CA ASN A 368 35.31 32.73 6.72
C ASN A 368 35.02 34.03 5.94
N ASN A 369 35.54 35.17 6.39
CA ASN A 369 35.39 36.44 5.69
C ASN A 369 36.10 36.44 4.33
N SER A 370 37.31 35.88 4.24
CA SER A 370 38.04 35.72 2.96
C SER A 370 37.25 34.84 2.00
N LEU A 371 36.79 33.68 2.46
CA LEU A 371 36.02 32.73 1.65
C LEU A 371 34.68 33.32 1.19
N ASN A 372 34.01 34.11 2.03
CA ASN A 372 32.75 34.76 1.66
C ASN A 372 32.91 35.80 0.54
N ASN A 373 34.09 36.42 0.44
CA ASN A 373 34.41 37.37 -0.62
C ASN A 373 34.83 36.68 -1.93
N GLU A 374 35.43 35.50 -1.84
CA GLU A 374 36.01 34.80 -3.01
C GLU A 374 35.08 33.73 -3.61
N LEU A 375 34.18 33.16 -2.80
CA LEU A 375 33.24 32.14 -3.23
C LEU A 375 31.83 32.72 -3.44
N PRO A 376 31.03 32.14 -4.36
CA PRO A 376 29.70 32.64 -4.70
C PRO A 376 28.61 32.29 -3.65
N TYR A 377 28.80 32.67 -2.38
CA TYR A 377 27.82 32.47 -1.29
C TYR A 377 26.46 33.13 -1.59
N GLY A 378 26.47 34.33 -2.17
CA GLY A 378 25.25 35.02 -2.59
C GLY A 378 24.45 34.24 -3.64
N ALA A 379 25.13 33.60 -4.59
CA ALA A 379 24.47 32.78 -5.61
C ALA A 379 23.88 31.49 -5.00
N ILE A 380 24.58 30.84 -4.05
CA ILE A 380 24.04 29.71 -3.30
C ILE A 380 22.77 30.12 -2.56
N LYS A 381 22.80 31.25 -1.85
CA LYS A 381 21.62 31.74 -1.11
C LYS A 381 20.44 31.99 -2.04
N ALA A 382 20.67 32.61 -3.21
CA ALA A 382 19.62 32.87 -4.19
C ALA A 382 19.03 31.58 -4.78
N LEU A 383 19.87 30.64 -5.21
CA LEU A 383 19.43 29.35 -5.75
C LEU A 383 18.72 28.50 -4.70
N PHE A 384 19.18 28.55 -3.45
CA PHE A 384 18.53 27.89 -2.34
C PHE A 384 17.10 28.42 -2.12
N TRP A 385 16.89 29.74 -2.19
CA TRP A 385 15.53 30.30 -2.09
C TRP A 385 14.61 29.81 -3.20
N ILE A 386 15.11 29.71 -4.44
CA ILE A 386 14.34 29.14 -5.56
C ILE A 386 13.96 27.68 -5.25
N PHE A 387 14.94 26.87 -4.85
CA PHE A 387 14.72 25.47 -4.46
C PHE A 387 13.71 25.34 -3.31
N PHE A 388 13.84 26.18 -2.29
CA PHE A 388 12.98 26.17 -1.11
C PHE A 388 11.54 26.55 -1.46
N ILE A 389 11.33 27.61 -2.24
CA ILE A 389 9.99 28.02 -2.70
C ILE A 389 9.33 26.89 -3.49
N VAL A 390 10.04 26.27 -4.41
CA VAL A 390 9.51 25.14 -5.20
C VAL A 390 9.16 23.96 -4.29
N SER A 391 10.00 23.67 -3.29
CA SER A 391 9.75 22.60 -2.31
C SER A 391 8.47 22.84 -1.50
N VAL A 392 8.28 24.07 -1.00
CA VAL A 392 7.06 24.46 -0.28
C VAL A 392 5.83 24.38 -1.18
N VAL A 393 5.94 24.83 -2.42
CA VAL A 393 4.84 24.74 -3.40
C VAL A 393 4.48 23.28 -3.67
N ILE A 394 5.44 22.36 -3.81
CA ILE A 394 5.15 20.93 -3.98
C ILE A 394 4.40 20.36 -2.78
N ILE A 395 4.84 20.68 -1.55
CA ILE A 395 4.19 20.19 -0.33
C ILE A 395 2.76 20.74 -0.25
N GLY A 396 2.58 22.05 -0.42
CA GLY A 396 1.26 22.69 -0.42
C GLY A 396 0.34 22.16 -1.52
N PHE A 397 0.87 21.95 -2.72
CA PHE A 397 0.11 21.38 -3.84
C PHE A 397 -0.24 19.92 -3.60
N SER A 398 0.62 19.15 -2.92
CA SER A 398 0.32 17.77 -2.55
C SER A 398 -0.84 17.71 -1.55
N VAL A 399 -0.85 18.59 -0.54
CA VAL A 399 -1.99 18.73 0.39
C VAL A 399 -3.26 19.15 -0.35
N PHE A 400 -3.16 20.10 -1.27
CA PHE A 400 -4.29 20.52 -2.11
C PHE A 400 -4.86 19.37 -2.95
N ILE A 401 -4.01 18.53 -3.55
CA ILE A 401 -4.45 17.34 -4.27
C ILE A 401 -5.15 16.37 -3.33
N VAL A 402 -4.64 16.15 -2.11
CA VAL A 402 -5.31 15.27 -1.12
C VAL A 402 -6.72 15.75 -0.81
N VAL A 403 -6.94 17.07 -0.72
CA VAL A 403 -8.27 17.65 -0.46
C VAL A 403 -9.21 17.49 -1.66
N ILE A 404 -8.71 17.66 -2.89
CA ILE A 404 -9.52 17.54 -4.12
C ILE A 404 -9.69 16.09 -4.58
N ASN A 405 -8.85 15.17 -4.13
CA ASN A 405 -8.93 13.77 -4.53
C ASN A 405 -10.27 13.18 -4.04
N PRO A 406 -11.10 12.60 -4.94
CA PRO A 406 -12.44 12.20 -4.57
C PRO A 406 -12.41 11.05 -3.56
N LYS A 407 -13.32 11.11 -2.58
CA LYS A 407 -13.42 10.13 -1.51
C LYS A 407 -14.31 8.99 -1.95
N ARG A 408 -14.02 7.78 -1.47
CA ARG A 408 -14.89 6.62 -1.70
C ARG A 408 -16.25 6.91 -1.07
N ASP A 409 -17.29 6.77 -1.89
CA ASP A 409 -18.67 6.91 -1.45
C ASP A 409 -19.12 5.56 -0.88
N LYS A 410 -19.22 5.50 0.45
CA LYS A 410 -19.58 4.25 1.15
C LYS A 410 -21.02 3.83 0.82
N GLU A 411 -21.93 4.78 0.68
CA GLU A 411 -23.35 4.50 0.42
C GLU A 411 -23.53 3.99 -1.01
N LYS A 412 -22.89 4.64 -1.99
CA LYS A 412 -22.92 4.18 -3.39
C LYS A 412 -22.29 2.79 -3.54
N VAL A 413 -21.19 2.53 -2.84
CA VAL A 413 -20.53 1.21 -2.82
C VAL A 413 -21.45 0.16 -2.18
N MET A 414 -22.03 0.44 -1.02
CA MET A 414 -22.90 -0.48 -0.32
C MET A 414 -24.17 -0.78 -1.15
N LYS A 415 -24.78 0.25 -1.74
CA LYS A 415 -25.92 0.09 -2.65
C LYS A 415 -25.56 -0.80 -3.84
N ALA A 416 -24.41 -0.56 -4.47
CA ALA A 416 -23.95 -1.39 -5.60
C ALA A 416 -23.69 -2.86 -5.21
N MET A 417 -23.16 -3.10 -4.01
CA MET A 417 -22.95 -4.46 -3.50
C MET A 417 -24.27 -5.15 -3.19
N GLN A 418 -25.20 -4.48 -2.51
CA GLN A 418 -26.54 -5.01 -2.22
C GLN A 418 -27.33 -5.32 -3.49
N GLU A 419 -27.27 -4.44 -4.49
CA GLU A 419 -27.93 -4.68 -5.79
C GLU A 419 -27.30 -5.85 -6.56
N TYR A 420 -25.98 -6.02 -6.44
CA TYR A 420 -25.30 -7.19 -7.01
C TYR A 420 -25.67 -8.48 -6.28
N GLU A 421 -25.73 -8.47 -4.94
CA GLU A 421 -26.15 -9.61 -4.13
C GLU A 421 -27.59 -10.02 -4.46
N LYS A 422 -28.53 -9.06 -4.58
CA LYS A 422 -29.90 -9.31 -5.04
C LYS A 422 -29.93 -9.92 -6.44
N TYR A 423 -29.15 -9.37 -7.36
CA TYR A 423 -29.04 -9.90 -8.72
C TYR A 423 -28.57 -11.37 -8.73
N ILE A 424 -27.52 -11.68 -7.96
CA ILE A 424 -27.01 -13.03 -7.84
C ILE A 424 -28.05 -13.95 -7.18
N SER A 425 -28.68 -13.53 -6.08
CA SER A 425 -29.70 -14.34 -5.40
C SER A 425 -30.90 -14.64 -6.29
N SER A 426 -31.41 -13.64 -7.02
CA SER A 426 -32.52 -13.82 -7.96
C SER A 426 -32.10 -14.73 -9.12
N ALA A 427 -30.90 -14.54 -9.67
CA ALA A 427 -30.38 -15.40 -10.73
C ALA A 427 -30.19 -16.85 -10.26
N MET A 428 -29.79 -17.07 -9.00
CA MET A 428 -29.66 -18.40 -8.39
C MET A 428 -31.03 -19.06 -8.15
N GLN A 429 -32.07 -18.27 -7.89
CA GLN A 429 -33.46 -18.72 -7.78
C GLN A 429 -34.16 -18.86 -9.16
N GLY A 430 -33.46 -18.60 -10.26
CA GLY A 430 -34.00 -18.67 -11.62
C GLY A 430 -34.88 -17.47 -12.01
N GLN A 431 -34.92 -16.41 -11.20
CA GLN A 431 -35.65 -15.17 -11.47
C GLN A 431 -34.78 -14.16 -12.23
N SER A 432 -35.39 -13.40 -13.15
CA SER A 432 -34.71 -12.29 -13.83
C SER A 432 -34.76 -11.03 -12.96
N TYR A 433 -33.61 -10.57 -12.49
CA TYR A 433 -33.46 -9.28 -11.83
C TYR A 433 -32.57 -8.36 -12.68
N GLU A 434 -33.01 -7.13 -12.90
CA GLU A 434 -32.19 -6.10 -13.54
C GLU A 434 -31.64 -5.15 -12.47
N MET A 435 -30.31 -5.09 -12.35
CA MET A 435 -29.65 -4.12 -11.48
C MET A 435 -29.97 -2.68 -11.91
N ASP A 436 -30.20 -1.81 -10.92
CA ASP A 436 -30.40 -0.38 -11.10
C ASP A 436 -29.25 0.25 -11.91
N SER A 437 -29.57 0.72 -13.12
CA SER A 437 -28.61 1.31 -14.05
C SER A 437 -28.07 2.66 -13.58
N SER A 438 -28.75 3.35 -12.66
CA SER A 438 -28.31 4.65 -12.11
C SER A 438 -27.02 4.58 -11.28
N ILE A 439 -26.64 3.37 -10.86
CA ILE A 439 -25.40 3.12 -10.12
C ILE A 439 -24.17 3.23 -11.04
N TYR A 440 -24.39 3.02 -12.34
CA TYR A 440 -23.35 2.97 -13.36
C TYR A 440 -23.27 4.28 -14.15
N GLU A 441 -22.08 4.56 -14.66
CA GLU A 441 -21.83 5.67 -15.56
C GLU A 441 -22.44 5.42 -16.95
N PRO A 442 -22.85 6.47 -17.67
CA PRO A 442 -23.38 6.33 -19.03
C PRO A 442 -22.41 5.56 -19.93
N GLU A 443 -22.94 4.57 -20.67
CA GLU A 443 -22.12 3.70 -21.51
C GLU A 443 -21.33 4.48 -22.57
N GLU A 444 -21.91 5.54 -23.11
CA GLU A 444 -21.28 6.39 -24.12
C GLU A 444 -19.96 7.00 -23.62
N GLU A 445 -19.93 7.52 -22.39
CA GLU A 445 -18.72 8.12 -21.81
C GLU A 445 -17.61 7.09 -21.60
N VAL A 446 -17.99 5.90 -21.12
CA VAL A 446 -17.04 4.82 -20.81
C VAL A 446 -16.50 4.20 -22.10
N ASN A 447 -17.37 4.02 -23.10
CA ASN A 447 -16.97 3.53 -24.42
C ASN A 447 -16.07 4.52 -25.15
N GLU A 448 -16.34 5.83 -25.04
CA GLU A 448 -15.46 6.87 -25.59
C GLU A 448 -14.07 6.82 -24.94
N PHE A 449 -14.00 6.62 -23.61
CA PHE A 449 -12.74 6.44 -22.90
C PHE A 449 -11.97 5.20 -23.38
N ILE A 450 -12.64 4.04 -23.49
CA ILE A 450 -12.03 2.79 -23.97
C ILE A 450 -11.52 2.96 -25.40
N ARG A 451 -12.28 3.63 -26.27
CA ARG A 451 -11.90 3.94 -27.65
C ARG A 451 -10.65 4.82 -27.70
N LYS A 452 -10.65 5.96 -26.99
CA LYS A 452 -9.48 6.87 -26.88
C LYS A 452 -8.24 6.14 -26.34
N ARG A 453 -8.42 5.17 -25.44
CA ARG A 453 -7.33 4.35 -24.91
C ARG A 453 -6.78 3.38 -25.97
N LYS A 454 -7.66 2.68 -26.71
CA LYS A 454 -7.25 1.77 -27.80
C LYS A 454 -6.51 2.52 -28.91
N GLU A 455 -7.06 3.64 -29.39
CA GLU A 455 -6.44 4.49 -30.42
C GLU A 455 -5.02 4.94 -30.01
N ARG A 456 -4.77 5.26 -28.73
CA ARG A 456 -3.43 5.60 -28.23
C ARG A 456 -2.47 4.41 -28.18
N ILE A 457 -2.98 3.20 -27.93
CA ILE A 457 -2.16 1.99 -27.89
C ILE A 457 -1.79 1.57 -29.32
N ASP A 458 -2.76 1.57 -30.22
CA ASP A 458 -2.59 1.15 -31.60
C ASP A 458 -1.73 2.16 -32.37
N GLY A 459 -1.95 3.47 -32.18
CA GLY A 459 -1.07 4.50 -32.74
C GLY A 459 0.36 4.50 -32.19
N LYS A 460 0.60 3.88 -31.01
CA LYS A 460 1.97 3.64 -30.50
C LYS A 460 2.59 2.40 -31.14
N LYS A 461 1.81 1.37 -31.45
CA LYS A 461 2.27 0.18 -32.17
C LYS A 461 2.66 0.51 -33.61
N GLU A 462 1.82 1.22 -34.34
CA GLU A 462 2.12 1.65 -35.72
C GLU A 462 3.40 2.50 -35.82
N LYS A 463 3.65 3.37 -34.83
CA LYS A 463 4.90 4.15 -34.78
C LYS A 463 6.14 3.31 -34.46
N LYS A 464 5.96 2.20 -33.74
CA LYS A 464 7.04 1.27 -33.40
C LYS A 464 7.37 0.38 -34.60
N ASP A 465 6.34 -0.14 -35.27
CA ASP A 465 6.47 -0.97 -36.48
C ASP A 465 7.06 -0.16 -37.65
N LYS A 466 6.82 1.15 -37.73
CA LYS A 466 7.49 2.04 -38.70
C LYS A 466 8.94 2.37 -38.36
N LYS A 467 9.36 2.21 -37.10
CA LYS A 467 10.73 2.47 -36.65
C LYS A 467 11.60 1.23 -36.89
N ASP A 468 11.07 0.06 -36.59
CA ASP A 468 11.74 -1.23 -36.78
C ASP A 468 11.86 -1.65 -38.26
N ASN A 469 11.07 -1.05 -39.17
CA ASN A 469 11.17 -1.25 -40.62
C ASN A 469 12.07 -0.22 -41.34
N ASN A 470 12.63 0.76 -40.61
CA ASN A 470 13.52 1.80 -41.16
C ASN A 470 14.93 1.77 -40.53
N GLU A 471 15.23 0.80 -39.67
CA GLU A 471 16.58 0.35 -39.29
C GLU A 471 16.89 -0.93 -40.07
#